data_AF-U5D2U4-F1
#
_entry.id   AF-U5D2U4-F1
#
_cell.length_a   1.000
_cell.length_b   1.000
_cell.length_c   1.000
_cell.angle_alpha   90.00
_cell.angle_beta   90.00
_cell.angle_gamma   90.00
#
_symmetry.space_group_name_H-M   'P 1'
#
loop_
_entity.id
_entity.type
_entity.pdbx_description
1 polymer ?
#
loop_
_entity_poly.entity_id
_entity_poly.type
_entity_poly.pdbx_seq_one_letter_code
_entity_poly.pdbx_strand_id
1 'polypeptide(L)'
;MGSKYVHKPHAVCVPTPAQGRITPMMQLAKLLHARGFHITFVNNEYNHKRLLKSRGPDPSMGVHGFFFESIPYGLLPIEIEATQSIPELCYYTM
;
A
#
# COMPACT_ATOMS: atom_id res chain seq x y z
N MET A 1 15.99 34.30 9.28
CA MET A 1 15.54 33.82 7.97
C MET A 1 14.97 32.43 8.17
N GLY A 2 13.64 32.30 8.19
CA GLY A 2 12.97 31.04 8.51
C GLY A 2 13.15 30.03 7.38
N SER A 3 13.66 28.84 7.71
CA SER A 3 13.60 27.67 6.84
C SER A 3 12.13 27.45 6.44
N LYS A 4 11.80 27.71 5.17
CA LYS A 4 10.53 27.25 4.59
C LYS A 4 10.65 25.72 4.54
N TYR A 5 10.11 25.03 5.54
CA TYR A 5 9.93 23.59 5.45
C TYR A 5 9.14 23.32 4.16
N VAL A 6 9.82 22.83 3.13
CA VAL A 6 9.19 22.45 1.87
C VAL A 6 8.32 21.25 2.23
N HIS A 7 7.03 21.50 2.42
CA HIS A 7 6.08 20.46 2.75
C HIS A 7 5.97 19.53 1.55
N LYS A 8 6.64 18.37 1.63
CA LYS A 8 6.56 17.37 0.57
C LYS A 8 5.13 16.83 0.54
N PRO A 9 4.51 16.71 -0.65
CA PRO A 9 3.20 16.12 -0.75
C PRO A 9 3.27 14.64 -0.33
N HIS A 10 2.23 14.16 0.35
CA HIS A 10 2.16 12.78 0.84
C HIS A 10 1.03 12.04 0.12
N ALA A 11 1.36 10.91 -0.52
CA ALA A 11 0.38 10.02 -1.12
C ALA A 11 0.22 8.74 -0.29
N VAL A 12 -1.03 8.38 -0.03
CA VAL A 12 -1.40 7.10 0.59
C VAL A 12 -1.89 6.16 -0.52
N CYS A 13 -1.16 5.09 -0.77
CA CYS A 13 -1.47 4.12 -1.81
C CYS A 13 -2.14 2.90 -1.19
N VAL A 14 -3.44 2.74 -1.46
CA VAL A 14 -4.24 1.58 -1.00
C VAL A 14 -4.59 0.74 -2.23
N PRO A 15 -3.85 -0.34 -2.54
CA PRO A 15 -4.18 -1.20 -3.67
C PRO A 15 -5.51 -1.89 -3.39
N THR A 16 -6.39 -1.90 -4.39
CA THR A 16 -7.61 -2.70 -4.28
C THR A 16 -7.25 -4.19 -4.29
N PRO A 17 -7.94 -4.99 -3.45
CA PRO A 17 -7.73 -6.42 -3.24
C PRO A 17 -8.32 -7.22 -4.41
N ALA A 18 -7.79 -6.99 -5.60
CA ALA A 18 -8.02 -7.84 -6.76
C ALA A 18 -6.68 -8.37 -7.25
N GLN A 19 -6.67 -9.63 -7.68
CA GLN A 19 -5.47 -10.31 -8.16
C GLN A 19 -4.80 -9.46 -9.26
N GLY A 20 -3.50 -9.15 -9.07
CA GLY A 20 -2.71 -8.36 -10.02
C GLY A 20 -2.71 -6.84 -9.82
N ARG A 21 -3.45 -6.26 -8.86
CA ARG A 21 -3.49 -4.79 -8.65
C ARG A 21 -2.44 -4.23 -7.71
N ILE A 22 -1.78 -5.07 -6.92
CA ILE A 22 -0.69 -4.65 -6.01
C ILE A 22 0.54 -4.19 -6.79
N THR A 23 0.93 -4.90 -7.85
CA THR A 23 2.15 -4.59 -8.63
C THR A 23 2.04 -3.25 -9.38
N PRO A 24 0.95 -2.95 -10.10
CA PRO A 24 0.76 -1.64 -10.72
C PRO A 24 0.74 -0.49 -9.70
N MET A 25 0.04 -0.66 -8.57
CA MET A 25 0.02 0.36 -7.51
C MET A 25 1.41 0.58 -6.91
N MET A 26 2.21 -0.49 -6.74
CA MET A 26 3.59 -0.40 -6.27
C MET A 26 4.49 0.36 -7.25
N GLN A 27 4.33 0.13 -8.56
CA GLN A 27 5.08 0.87 -9.58
C GLN A 27 4.71 2.35 -9.59
N LEU A 28 3.42 2.66 -9.48
CA LEU A 28 2.94 4.04 -9.35
C LEU A 28 3.52 4.73 -8.11
N ALA A 29 3.49 4.05 -6.95
CA ALA A 29 4.05 4.55 -5.71
C ALA A 29 5.55 4.89 -5.84
N LYS A 30 6.33 4.02 -6.51
CA LYS A 30 7.75 4.28 -6.80
C LYS A 30 7.95 5.49 -7.70
N LEU A 31 7.11 5.67 -8.73
CA LEU A 31 7.16 6.84 -9.61
C LEU A 31 6.84 8.14 -8.86
N LEU A 32 5.84 8.13 -7.98
CA LEU A 32 5.48 9.29 -7.15
C LEU A 32 6.61 9.65 -6.18
N HIS A 33 7.21 8.65 -5.53
CA HIS A 33 8.35 8.86 -4.64
C HIS A 33 9.54 9.50 -5.39
N ALA A 34 9.85 9.02 -6.59
CA ALA A 34 10.88 9.60 -7.45
C ALA A 34 10.57 11.06 -7.86
N ARG A 35 9.31 11.48 -7.82
CA ARG A 35 8.87 12.87 -8.07
C ARG A 35 8.83 13.74 -6.80
N GLY A 36 9.29 13.22 -5.67
CA GLY A 36 9.44 13.97 -4.41
C GLY A 36 8.29 13.79 -3.42
N PHE A 37 7.37 12.85 -3.66
CA PHE A 37 6.31 12.53 -2.70
C PHE A 37 6.85 11.71 -1.53
N HIS A 38 6.30 11.95 -0.34
CA HIS A 38 6.26 10.93 0.69
C HIS A 38 5.19 9.90 0.33
N ILE A 39 5.46 8.62 0.57
CA ILE A 39 4.55 7.53 0.25
C ILE A 39 4.28 6.73 1.52
N THR A 40 3.01 6.44 1.77
CA THR A 40 2.60 5.34 2.64
C THR A 40 1.83 4.34 1.81
N PHE A 41 2.42 3.16 1.63
CA PHE A 41 1.79 2.06 0.91
C PHE A 41 1.08 1.16 1.92
N VAL A 42 -0.24 1.21 1.93
CA VAL A 42 -1.06 0.50 2.91
C VAL A 42 -1.57 -0.80 2.30
N ASN A 43 -1.20 -1.93 2.87
CA ASN A 43 -1.75 -3.23 2.48
C ASN A 43 -2.76 -3.72 3.52
N ASN A 44 -3.62 -4.67 3.14
CA ASN A 44 -4.24 -5.56 4.13
C ASN A 44 -3.14 -6.35 4.87
N GLU A 45 -3.23 -6.54 6.19
CA GLU A 45 -2.35 -7.42 6.97
C GLU A 45 -2.03 -8.78 6.30
N TYR A 46 -3.01 -9.43 5.67
CA TYR A 46 -2.78 -10.70 4.98
C TYR A 46 -1.81 -10.52 3.79
N ASN A 47 -2.10 -9.53 2.94
CA ASN A 47 -1.25 -9.20 1.80
C ASN A 47 0.11 -8.65 2.26
N HIS A 48 0.15 -7.90 3.36
CA HIS A 48 1.38 -7.40 3.98
C HIS A 48 2.28 -8.56 4.42
N LYS A 49 1.72 -9.55 5.15
CA LYS A 49 2.45 -10.77 5.57
C LYS A 49 2.97 -11.58 4.38
N ARG A 50 2.17 -11.73 3.31
CA ARG A 50 2.60 -12.42 2.08
C ARG A 50 3.64 -11.63 1.29
N LEU A 51 3.50 -10.31 1.23
CA LEU A 51 4.45 -9.41 0.57
C LEU A 51 5.82 -9.49 1.26
N LEU A 52 5.85 -9.40 2.59
CA LEU A 52 7.06 -9.55 3.40
C LEU A 52 7.72 -10.92 3.20
N LYS A 53 6.93 -12.00 3.14
CA LYS A 53 7.46 -13.36 2.96
C LYS A 53 8.00 -13.63 1.56
N SER A 54 7.43 -13.01 0.52
CA SER A 54 7.75 -13.31 -0.88
C SER A 54 8.80 -12.41 -1.51
N ARG A 55 9.01 -11.18 -0.99
CA ARG A 55 9.81 -10.17 -1.69
C ARG A 55 11.29 -10.09 -1.30
N GLY A 56 11.75 -10.82 -0.28
CA GLY A 56 13.10 -10.60 0.26
C GLY A 56 13.27 -9.14 0.73
N PRO A 57 14.50 -8.63 0.92
CA PRO A 57 14.72 -7.23 1.26
C PRO A 57 14.35 -6.33 0.07
N ASP A 58 13.09 -5.90 0.00
CA ASP A 58 12.64 -4.92 -1.01
C ASP A 58 13.46 -3.64 -0.83
N PRO A 59 14.11 -3.10 -1.88
CA PRO A 59 14.95 -1.91 -1.76
C PRO A 59 14.22 -0.65 -1.29
N SER A 60 12.87 -0.65 -1.26
CA SER A 60 12.07 0.42 -0.66
C SER A 60 11.90 0.30 0.85
N MET A 61 12.24 -0.84 1.46
CA MET A 61 12.29 -1.03 2.91
C MET A 61 13.45 -0.21 3.48
N GLY A 62 13.15 0.95 4.06
CA GLY A 62 14.14 1.85 4.63
C GLY A 62 14.54 3.02 3.72
N VAL A 63 13.86 3.23 2.59
CA VAL A 63 14.01 4.47 1.83
C VAL A 63 13.31 5.60 2.59
N HIS A 64 14.06 6.65 2.90
CA HIS A 64 13.51 7.82 3.58
C HIS A 64 12.32 8.40 2.80
N GLY A 65 11.14 8.44 3.44
CA GLY A 65 9.91 8.93 2.83
C GLY A 65 9.10 7.87 2.06
N PHE A 66 9.43 6.59 2.16
CA PHE A 66 8.61 5.49 1.64
C PHE A 66 8.31 4.48 2.76
N PHE A 67 7.05 4.39 3.16
CA PHE A 67 6.61 3.56 4.29
C PHE A 67 5.64 2.49 3.83
N PHE A 68 5.69 1.34 4.50
CA PHE A 68 4.73 0.25 4.33
C PHE A 68 3.93 0.08 5.60
N GLU A 69 2.62 0.17 5.49
CA GLU A 69 1.71 0.00 6.62
C GLU A 69 0.70 -1.11 6.34
N SER A 70 0.10 -1.63 7.39
CA SER A 70 -0.98 -2.61 7.28
C SER A 70 -2.22 -2.17 8.02
N ILE A 71 -3.38 -2.39 7.41
CA ILE A 71 -4.68 -2.21 8.07
C ILE A 71 -5.42 -3.56 8.19
N PRO A 72 -6.13 -3.78 9.32
CA PRO A 72 -7.00 -4.93 9.47
C PRO A 72 -8.19 -4.77 8.52
N TYR A 73 -8.52 -5.85 7.81
CA TYR A 73 -9.47 -5.82 6.71
C TYR A 73 -10.94 -5.97 7.15
N GLY A 74 -11.16 -6.30 8.42
CA GLY A 74 -12.50 -6.47 9.00
C GLY A 74 -13.25 -7.74 8.57
N LEU A 75 -12.73 -8.52 7.61
CA LEU A 75 -13.35 -9.75 7.13
C LEU A 75 -12.75 -11.02 7.75
N LEU A 76 -13.56 -12.06 7.86
CA LEU A 76 -13.17 -13.33 8.45
C LEU A 76 -12.08 -14.03 7.61
N PRO A 77 -11.16 -14.80 8.23
CA PRO A 77 -10.02 -15.44 7.55
C PRO A 77 -10.35 -16.28 6.30
N ILE A 78 -11.58 -16.79 6.20
CA ILE A 78 -12.07 -17.66 5.12
C ILE A 78 -12.30 -16.89 3.81
N GLU A 79 -12.66 -15.60 3.87
CA GLU A 79 -12.92 -14.78 2.68
C GLU A 79 -11.63 -14.26 2.01
N ILE A 80 -10.48 -14.53 2.62
CA ILE A 80 -9.17 -13.97 2.26
C ILE A 80 -8.43 -14.89 1.26
N GLU A 81 -8.78 -16.18 1.20
CA GLU A 81 -8.24 -17.09 0.19
C GLU A 81 -8.82 -16.86 -1.21
N ALA A 82 -10.01 -16.26 -1.31
CA ALA A 82 -10.64 -15.93 -2.57
C ALA A 82 -10.17 -14.56 -3.09
N THR A 83 -10.00 -14.44 -4.41
CA THR A 83 -9.96 -13.13 -5.07
C THR A 83 -11.29 -12.45 -4.80
N GLN A 84 -11.31 -11.49 -3.87
CA GLN A 84 -12.57 -10.90 -3.44
C GLN A 84 -13.27 -10.21 -4.60
N SER A 85 -14.57 -10.45 -4.69
CA SER A 85 -15.38 -9.84 -5.73
C SER A 85 -15.44 -8.33 -5.48
N ILE A 86 -15.22 -7.53 -6.53
CA ILE A 86 -15.29 -6.05 -6.43
C ILE A 86 -16.61 -5.55 -5.80
N PRO A 87 -17.78 -6.19 -6.02
CA PRO A 87 -19.03 -5.75 -5.39
C PRO A 87 -19.05 -5.84 -3.86
N GLU A 88 -18.50 -6.90 -3.26
CA GLU A 88 -18.47 -7.07 -1.79
C GLU A 88 -17.63 -5.98 -1.13
N LEU A 89 -16.55 -5.55 -1.77
CA LEU A 89 -15.66 -4.52 -1.24
C LEU A 89 -16.33 -3.15 -1.13
N CYS A 90 -17.20 -2.80 -2.07
CA CYS A 90 -17.98 -1.56 -2.03
C CYS A 90 -19.03 -1.58 -0.92
N TYR A 91 -19.55 -2.75 -0.55
CA TYR A 91 -20.56 -2.88 0.50
C TYR A 91 -19.97 -2.69 1.91
N TYR A 92 -18.72 -3.09 2.14
CA TYR A 92 -18.04 -2.94 3.44
C TYR A 92 -17.31 -1.59 3.64
N THR A 93 -17.29 -0.73 2.61
CA THR A 93 -16.62 0.59 2.66
C THR A 93 -17.58 1.78 2.59
N MET A 94 -18.90 1.54 2.58
CA MET A 94 -19.93 2.56 2.77
C MET A 94 -20.35 2.71 4.23
#